data_AF-A0A059B340-F1
#
_entry.id   AF-A0A059B340-F1
#
_cell.length_a   1.000
_cell.length_b   1.000
_cell.length_c   1.000
_cell.angle_alpha   90.00
_cell.angle_beta   90.00
_cell.angle_gamma   90.00
#
_symmetry.space_group_name_H-M   'P 1'
#
loop_
_entity.id
_entity.type
_entity.pdbx_description
1 polymer ?
#
loop_
_entity_poly.entity_id
_entity_poly.type
_entity_poly.pdbx_seq_one_letter_code
_entity_poly.pdbx_strand_id
1 'polypeptide(L)'
;MKDIIFKNGKLEIPVLSVRDHTESQFQNLIMYEQHRQGRGIKYFTDYVTFMDCLINSSKDVEVLRHEGIIKNYLGNDEVVAHVINKTGDYLTLSNFFYSEIFKNVNAYYNKRWNVGWQNEGGNISLVLGLSGPF
;
A
#
# COMPACT_ATOMS: atom_id res chain seq x y z
N MET A 1 1.90 -11.25 12.15
CA MET A 1 1.26 -10.65 10.96
C MET A 1 1.52 -11.58 9.78
N LYS A 2 0.56 -11.79 8.86
CA LYS A 2 0.87 -12.49 7.60
C LYS A 2 1.76 -11.60 6.74
N ASP A 3 2.61 -12.20 5.92
CA ASP A 3 3.52 -11.45 5.06
C ASP A 3 2.85 -10.99 3.76
N ILE A 4 3.39 -9.96 3.11
CA ILE A 4 2.99 -9.54 1.76
C ILE A 4 3.76 -10.41 0.77
N ILE A 5 3.07 -10.98 -0.21
CA ILE A 5 3.68 -11.89 -1.18
C ILE A 5 3.35 -11.43 -2.59
N PHE A 6 4.36 -11.34 -3.45
CA PHE A 6 4.16 -11.13 -4.88
C PHE A 6 4.62 -12.35 -5.67
N LYS A 7 3.70 -12.99 -6.38
CA LYS A 7 3.98 -14.20 -7.16
C LYS A 7 3.11 -14.25 -8.42
N ASN A 8 3.74 -14.50 -9.57
CA ASN A 8 3.08 -14.67 -10.86
C ASN A 8 2.14 -13.50 -11.24
N GLY A 9 2.53 -12.26 -10.93
CA GLY A 9 1.72 -11.07 -11.18
C GLY A 9 0.59 -10.84 -10.17
N LYS A 10 0.47 -11.69 -9.14
CA LYS A 10 -0.53 -11.56 -8.09
C LYS A 10 0.12 -11.07 -6.80
N LEU A 11 -0.47 -10.04 -6.21
CA LEU A 11 -0.05 -9.45 -4.95
C LEU A 11 -1.02 -9.89 -3.85
N GLU A 12 -0.52 -10.61 -2.86
CA GLU A 12 -1.27 -11.09 -1.71
C GLU A 12 -0.97 -10.19 -0.52
N ILE A 13 -2.00 -9.51 -0.01
CA ILE A 13 -1.89 -8.53 1.07
C ILE A 13 -2.70 -9.03 2.27
N PRO A 14 -2.16 -8.95 3.50
CA PRO A 14 -2.94 -9.18 4.71
C PRO A 14 -4.16 -8.25 4.81
N VAL A 15 -5.32 -8.83 5.13
CA VAL A 15 -6.57 -8.07 5.27
C VAL A 15 -6.48 -7.08 6.42
N LEU A 16 -6.85 -5.82 6.14
CA LEU A 16 -6.92 -4.74 7.10
C LEU A 16 -8.37 -4.47 7.52
N SER A 17 -8.63 -4.44 8.83
CA SER A 17 -9.90 -3.97 9.38
C SER A 17 -9.75 -2.57 9.95
N VAL A 18 -10.50 -1.62 9.40
CA VAL A 18 -10.43 -0.21 9.81
C VAL A 18 -11.68 0.14 10.63
N ARG A 19 -11.46 0.63 11.85
CA ARG A 19 -12.45 0.94 12.90
C ARG A 19 -12.07 2.27 13.57
N ASP A 20 -12.92 2.76 14.47
CA ASP A 20 -12.74 4.06 15.13
C ASP A 20 -11.40 4.21 15.87
N HIS A 21 -10.85 3.11 16.39
CA HIS A 21 -9.59 3.10 17.13
C HIS A 21 -8.36 2.70 16.30
N THR A 22 -8.52 2.47 14.99
CA THR A 22 -7.41 2.00 14.15
C THR A 22 -6.27 3.00 14.09
N GLU A 23 -6.56 4.30 13.97
CA GLU A 23 -5.53 5.35 13.93
C GLU A 23 -4.64 5.33 15.17
N SER A 24 -5.24 5.37 16.37
CA SER A 24 -4.48 5.41 17.62
C SER A 24 -3.73 4.11 17.89
N GLN A 25 -4.30 2.96 17.52
CA GLN A 25 -3.60 1.67 17.59
C GLN A 25 -2.38 1.64 16.67
N PHE A 26 -2.53 2.14 15.44
CA PHE A 26 -1.44 2.17 14.47
C PHE A 26 -0.31 3.06 14.96
N GLN A 27 -0.62 4.28 15.40
CA GLN A 27 0.36 5.20 15.97
C GLN A 27 1.09 4.58 17.16
N ASN A 28 0.37 3.95 18.10
CA ASN A 28 0.99 3.29 19.26
C ASN A 28 1.96 2.17 18.86
N LEU A 29 1.59 1.35 17.87
CA LEU A 29 2.43 0.26 17.39
C LEU A 29 3.67 0.76 16.63
N ILE A 30 3.51 1.78 15.79
CA ILE A 30 4.64 2.43 15.10
C ILE A 30 5.61 3.02 16.12
N MET A 31 5.10 3.78 17.09
CA MET A 31 5.93 4.35 18.15
C MET A 31 6.64 3.25 18.95
N TYR A 32 5.95 2.16 19.28
CA TYR A 32 6.56 1.01 19.95
C TYR A 32 7.71 0.40 19.13
N GLU A 33 7.54 0.21 17.81
CA GLU A 33 8.61 -0.30 16.95
C GLU A 33 9.78 0.68 16.81
N GLN A 34 9.50 1.98 16.73
CA GLN A 34 10.53 3.03 16.64
C GLN A 34 11.34 3.19 17.93
N HIS A 35 10.72 3.02 19.09
CA HIS A 35 11.37 3.16 20.40
C HIS A 35 12.00 1.86 20.90
N ARG A 36 11.79 0.74 20.21
CA ARG A 36 12.42 -0.54 20.54
C ARG A 36 13.92 -0.45 20.27
N GLN A 37 14.73 -0.62 21.32
CA GLN A 37 16.19 -0.63 21.18
C GLN A 37 16.65 -1.83 20.35
N GLY A 38 17.28 -1.57 19.19
CA GLY A 38 17.87 -2.58 18.32
C GLY A 38 17.55 -2.39 16.83
N ARG A 39 18.34 -3.01 15.94
CA ARG A 39 18.12 -3.00 14.48
C ARG A 39 17.10 -4.06 14.04
N GLY A 40 16.01 -4.20 14.80
CA GLY A 40 14.95 -5.16 14.47
C GLY A 40 14.16 -4.71 13.23
N ILE A 41 13.60 -5.68 12.52
CA ILE A 41 12.68 -5.42 11.40
C ILE A 41 11.43 -4.71 11.95
N LYS A 42 11.02 -3.61 11.32
CA LYS A 42 9.86 -2.81 11.70
C LYS A 42 8.63 -3.28 10.92
N TYR A 43 8.30 -4.56 11.09
CA TYR A 43 7.29 -5.24 10.26
C TYR A 43 5.95 -4.51 10.19
N PHE A 44 5.47 -3.97 11.31
CA PHE A 44 4.20 -3.27 11.34
C PHE A 44 4.30 -1.91 10.64
N THR A 45 5.36 -1.14 10.95
CA THR A 45 5.66 0.13 10.29
C THR A 45 5.76 -0.06 8.78
N ASP A 46 6.49 -1.07 8.32
CA ASP A 46 6.67 -1.38 6.90
C ASP A 46 5.35 -1.81 6.22
N TYR A 47 4.48 -2.55 6.92
CA TYR A 47 3.15 -2.84 6.40
C TYR A 47 2.30 -1.57 6.26
N VAL A 48 2.30 -0.69 7.26
CA VAL A 48 1.52 0.55 7.19
C VAL A 48 2.03 1.46 6.07
N THR A 49 3.35 1.60 5.92
CA THR A 49 3.97 2.29 4.78
C THR A 49 3.49 1.69 3.46
N PHE A 50 3.46 0.35 3.35
CA PHE A 50 2.98 -0.32 2.15
C PHE A 50 1.52 0.03 1.83
N MET A 51 0.65 0.03 2.84
CA MET A 51 -0.77 0.37 2.67
C MET A 51 -0.96 1.85 2.32
N ASP A 52 -0.18 2.75 2.92
CA ASP A 52 -0.16 4.18 2.62
C ASP A 52 0.24 4.43 1.15
N CYS A 53 1.28 3.75 0.64
CA CYS A 53 1.64 3.85 -0.76
C CYS A 53 0.54 3.37 -1.73
N LEU A 54 -0.32 2.42 -1.30
CA LEU A 54 -1.42 1.93 -2.13
C LEU A 54 -2.67 2.82 -2.08
N ILE A 55 -2.82 3.66 -1.05
CA ILE A 55 -4.06 4.38 -0.76
C ILE A 55 -3.77 5.88 -0.81
N ASN A 56 -4.12 6.54 -1.90
CA ASN A 56 -4.01 8.00 -2.01
C ASN A 56 -5.38 8.68 -1.91
N SER A 57 -6.45 7.92 -2.17
CA SER A 57 -7.82 8.41 -2.30
C SER A 57 -8.85 7.40 -1.81
N SER A 58 -10.09 7.85 -1.63
CA SER A 58 -11.21 6.94 -1.35
C SER A 58 -11.45 5.94 -2.48
N LYS A 59 -11.06 6.26 -3.71
CA LYS A 59 -11.19 5.33 -4.84
C LYS A 59 -10.27 4.12 -4.69
N ASP A 60 -9.07 4.33 -4.17
CA ASP A 60 -8.12 3.24 -3.89
C ASP A 60 -8.67 2.33 -2.78
N VAL A 61 -9.27 2.93 -1.75
CA VAL A 61 -9.96 2.20 -0.67
C VAL A 61 -11.12 1.37 -1.22
N GLU A 62 -11.95 1.95 -2.09
CA GLU A 62 -13.08 1.25 -2.72
C GLU A 62 -12.62 -0.01 -3.47
N VAL A 63 -11.54 0.10 -4.27
CA VAL A 63 -10.95 -1.04 -5.00
C VAL A 63 -10.45 -2.09 -4.03
N LEU A 64 -9.66 -1.71 -3.02
CA LEU A 64 -9.12 -2.65 -2.04
C LEU A 64 -10.22 -3.30 -1.17
N ARG A 65 -11.34 -2.62 -0.94
CA ARG A 65 -12.52 -3.20 -0.29
C ARG A 65 -13.19 -4.23 -1.18
N HIS A 66 -13.37 -3.93 -2.47
CA HIS A 66 -13.94 -4.86 -3.44
C HIS A 66 -13.11 -6.15 -3.54
N GLU A 67 -11.79 -6.02 -3.51
CA GLU A 67 -10.84 -7.16 -3.48
C GLU A 67 -10.75 -7.85 -2.10
N GLY A 68 -11.51 -7.39 -1.10
CA GLY A 68 -11.58 -7.98 0.24
C GLY A 68 -10.34 -7.73 1.12
N ILE A 69 -9.43 -6.86 0.67
CA ILE A 69 -8.20 -6.47 1.39
C ILE A 69 -8.54 -5.49 2.52
N ILE A 70 -9.50 -4.58 2.31
CA ILE A 70 -9.97 -3.66 3.36
C ILE A 70 -11.38 -4.04 3.82
N LYS A 71 -11.54 -4.13 5.14
CA LYS A 71 -12.84 -4.16 5.82
C LYS A 71 -13.08 -2.81 6.47
N ASN A 72 -13.90 -1.98 5.81
CA ASN A 72 -14.28 -0.67 6.30
C ASN A 72 -15.45 -0.80 7.28
N TYR A 73 -15.21 -0.48 8.57
CA TYR A 73 -16.24 -0.38 9.60
C TYR A 73 -16.55 1.08 10.00
N LEU A 74 -15.91 2.06 9.35
CA LEU A 74 -16.17 3.49 9.52
C LEU A 74 -17.33 3.98 8.65
N GLY A 75 -17.72 3.21 7.63
CA GLY A 75 -18.85 3.52 6.74
C GLY A 75 -18.56 4.59 5.68
N ASN A 76 -17.35 5.12 5.64
CA ASN A 76 -16.92 6.11 4.65
C ASN A 76 -15.48 5.80 4.19
N ASP A 77 -15.24 5.78 2.88
CA ASP A 77 -13.94 5.42 2.30
C ASP A 77 -12.95 6.58 2.33
N GLU A 78 -13.41 7.83 2.26
CA GLU A 78 -12.57 9.02 2.45
C GLU A 78 -11.96 9.05 3.86
N VAL A 79 -12.72 8.69 4.89
CA VAL A 79 -12.25 8.62 6.28
C VAL A 79 -11.20 7.51 6.42
N VAL A 80 -11.39 6.36 5.76
CA VAL A 80 -10.38 5.30 5.75
C VAL A 80 -9.09 5.78 5.10
N ALA A 81 -9.17 6.41 3.92
CA ALA A 81 -7.99 6.95 3.25
C ALA A 81 -7.27 7.97 4.16
N HIS A 82 -8.03 8.84 4.82
CA HIS A 82 -7.46 9.80 5.77
C HIS A 82 -6.73 9.12 6.94
N VAL A 83 -7.31 8.09 7.56
CA VAL A 83 -6.70 7.37 8.69
C VAL A 83 -5.37 6.73 8.28
N ILE A 84 -5.32 6.09 7.10
CA ILE A 84 -4.09 5.45 6.62
C ILE A 84 -3.03 6.50 6.30
N ASN A 85 -3.40 7.55 5.56
CA ASN A 85 -2.42 8.52 5.05
C ASN A 85 -1.86 9.41 6.15
N LYS A 86 -2.70 9.78 7.12
CA LYS A 86 -2.26 10.47 8.33
C LYS A 86 -1.30 9.62 9.16
N THR A 87 -1.43 8.29 9.12
CA THR A 87 -0.47 7.41 9.78
C THR A 87 0.90 7.42 9.08
N GLY A 88 0.91 7.64 7.76
CA GLY A 88 2.10 7.86 6.93
C GLY A 88 3.00 8.99 7.41
N ASP A 89 2.44 10.09 7.92
CA ASP A 89 3.17 11.27 8.40
C ASP A 89 4.18 10.95 9.53
N TYR A 90 3.96 9.86 10.26
CA TYR A 90 4.81 9.45 11.39
C TYR A 90 5.95 8.49 10.99
N LEU A 91 6.06 8.14 9.69
CA LEU A 91 6.95 7.10 9.22
C LEU A 91 8.31 7.68 8.79
N THR A 92 9.38 7.35 9.51
CA THR A 92 10.75 7.59 9.03
C THR A 92 11.13 6.50 8.04
N LEU A 93 11.23 6.84 6.75
CA LEU A 93 11.68 5.93 5.69
C LEU A 93 13.19 5.63 5.83
N SER A 94 13.55 4.67 6.68
CA SER A 94 14.88 4.06 6.68
C SER A 94 14.75 2.54 6.78
N ASN A 95 15.37 1.83 5.83
CA ASN A 95 15.33 0.37 5.66
C ASN A 95 13.92 -0.23 5.52
N PHE A 96 13.25 0.09 4.42
CA PHE A 96 11.92 -0.42 4.10
C PHE A 96 11.94 -1.92 3.70
N PHE A 97 11.30 -2.77 4.51
CA PHE A 97 11.33 -4.23 4.36
C PHE A 97 10.72 -4.72 3.03
N TYR A 98 9.69 -4.04 2.51
CA TYR A 98 8.98 -4.43 1.28
C TYR A 98 9.52 -3.80 -0.01
N SER A 99 10.68 -3.15 0.04
CA SER A 99 11.29 -2.49 -1.13
C SER A 99 11.48 -3.43 -2.32
N GLU A 100 11.85 -4.69 -2.08
CA GLU A 100 12.01 -5.69 -3.15
C GLU A 100 10.66 -6.10 -3.77
N ILE A 101 9.58 -6.12 -2.98
CA ILE A 101 8.24 -6.39 -3.51
C ILE A 101 7.82 -5.27 -4.46
N PHE A 102 8.03 -4.01 -4.10
CA PHE A 102 7.74 -2.88 -4.99
C PHE A 102 8.53 -2.96 -6.30
N LYS A 103 9.83 -3.28 -6.23
CA LYS A 103 10.64 -3.47 -7.44
C LYS A 103 10.07 -4.58 -8.34
N ASN A 104 9.68 -5.70 -7.76
CA ASN A 104 9.15 -6.84 -8.51
C ASN A 104 7.79 -6.53 -9.14
N VAL A 105 6.91 -5.84 -8.41
CA VAL A 105 5.62 -5.35 -8.93
C VAL A 105 5.86 -4.41 -10.11
N ASN A 106 6.72 -3.41 -9.94
CA ASN A 106 7.05 -2.43 -10.99
C ASN A 106 7.68 -3.09 -12.22
N ALA A 107 8.64 -3.99 -12.03
CA ALA A 107 9.27 -4.71 -13.13
C ALA A 107 8.25 -5.54 -13.93
N TYR A 108 7.33 -6.22 -13.24
CA TYR A 108 6.29 -7.03 -13.89
C TYR A 108 5.34 -6.18 -14.74
N TYR A 109 4.82 -5.08 -14.17
CA TYR A 109 3.86 -4.23 -14.88
C TYR A 109 4.53 -3.38 -15.97
N ASN A 110 5.76 -2.88 -15.76
CA ASN A 110 6.52 -2.17 -16.80
C ASN A 110 6.84 -3.08 -17.98
N LYS A 111 7.23 -4.34 -17.74
CA LYS A 111 7.45 -5.31 -18.82
C LYS A 111 6.18 -5.54 -19.63
N ARG A 112 5.02 -5.67 -18.97
CA ARG A 112 3.75 -5.89 -19.65
C ARG A 112 3.27 -4.66 -20.43
N TRP A 113 3.48 -3.47 -19.88
CA TRP A 113 3.19 -2.20 -20.55
C TRP A 113 4.06 -2.04 -21.80
N ASN A 114 5.36 -2.30 -21.69
CA ASN A 114 6.30 -2.22 -22.82
C ASN A 114 6.01 -3.24 -23.94
N VAL A 115 5.34 -4.36 -23.64
CA VAL A 115 4.89 -5.33 -24.65
C VAL A 115 3.62 -4.86 -25.38
N GLY A 116 2.79 -4.02 -24.73
CA GLY A 116 1.59 -3.42 -25.36
C GLY A 116 1.92 -2.33 -26.38
N TRP A 117 3.01 -1.59 -26.20
CA TRP A 117 3.43 -0.50 -27.10
C TRP A 117 4.14 -0.96 -28.37
N GLN A 118 4.53 -2.23 -28.49
CA GLN A 118 5.17 -2.73 -29.70
C GLN A 118 4.18 -3.12 -30.81
N ASN A 119 2.85 -3.09 -30.56
CA ASN A 119 1.89 -3.61 -31.53
C ASN A 119 0.95 -2.61 -32.19
N GLU A 120 0.64 -1.42 -31.65
CA GLU A 120 -0.30 -0.53 -32.34
C GLU A 120 0.09 0.95 -32.19
N GLY A 121 0.42 1.58 -33.31
CA GLY A 121 0.59 3.02 -33.38
C GLY A 121 -0.76 3.72 -33.22
N GLY A 122 -0.83 4.71 -32.34
CA GLY A 122 -1.94 5.67 -32.30
C GLY A 122 -2.39 6.09 -30.90
N ASN A 123 -2.17 7.38 -30.61
CA ASN A 123 -2.85 8.20 -29.59
C ASN A 123 -2.72 7.83 -28.10
N ILE A 124 -1.91 8.62 -27.40
CA ILE A 124 -1.73 8.59 -25.94
C ILE A 124 -2.80 9.46 -25.30
N SER A 125 -4.02 8.92 -25.17
CA SER A 125 -5.03 9.46 -24.26
C SER A 125 -6.02 8.37 -23.89
N LEU A 126 -5.63 7.50 -22.95
CA LEU A 126 -6.44 7.05 -21.80
C LEU A 126 -5.69 5.95 -21.03
N VAL A 127 -6.14 5.75 -19.78
CA VAL A 127 -6.07 4.51 -18.97
C VAL A 127 -5.17 4.59 -17.73
N LEU A 128 -5.84 5.06 -16.65
CA LEU A 128 -5.72 4.68 -15.24
C LEU A 128 -4.50 5.17 -14.45
N GLY A 129 -4.61 6.40 -13.92
CA GLY A 129 -5.04 6.57 -12.52
C GLY A 129 -4.15 6.03 -11.39
N LEU A 130 -2.89 5.71 -11.65
CA LEU A 130 -1.85 5.68 -10.61
C LEU A 130 -0.81 6.73 -10.99
N SER A 131 -1.17 7.99 -10.79
CA SER A 131 -0.26 9.12 -11.01
C SER A 131 0.75 9.20 -9.87
N GLY A 132 1.83 8.43 -9.99
CA GLY A 132 3.04 8.59 -9.20
C GLY A 132 4.08 7.53 -9.57
N PRO A 133 5.36 7.90 -9.78
CA PRO A 133 6.42 6.90 -9.67
C PRO A 133 6.43 6.43 -8.21
N PHE A 134 6.29 5.12 -8.01
CA PHE A 134 6.58 4.49 -6.71
C PHE A 134 8.01 4.82 -6.27
#